data_AF-A0A447QQS2-F1
#
_entry.id   AF-A0A447QQS2-F1
#
_cell.length_a   1.000
_cell.length_b   1.000
_cell.length_c   1.000
_cell.angle_alpha   90.00
_cell.angle_beta   90.00
_cell.angle_gamma   90.00
#
_symmetry.space_group_name_H-M   'P 1'
#
loop_
_entity.id
_entity.type
_entity.pdbx_description
1 polymer ?
#
loop_
_entity_poly.entity_id
_entity_poly.type
_entity_poly.pdbx_seq_one_letter_code
_entity_poly.pdbx_strand_id
1 'polypeptide(L)'
;MSHGLSQALTAEDVADTSRHFLSSSFHAKTVLMLPQEDGQLRQMTGQDGGMLSVDEAIARWSYDKGQPAGAGTDTLPGVPYQLLPLKTSQHTFGLLAIEPTNLRQLMVPEQQRLLQTFSVLIASALERQQLARSAAQARLDTEREQLRNSLLAALSHDLRTPLTVLFGQAEILTLDLAAEGSKHARRPARSVSRC
;
A
#
# COMPACT_ATOMS: atom_id res chain seq x y z
N MET A 1 -12.37 -20.95 -6.91
CA MET A 1 -12.48 -19.69 -6.13
C MET A 1 -11.38 -19.52 -5.10
N SER A 2 -11.41 -20.21 -3.95
CA SER A 2 -10.40 -20.02 -2.88
C SER A 2 -8.96 -20.20 -3.37
N HIS A 3 -8.67 -21.26 -4.13
CA HIS A 3 -7.35 -21.51 -4.70
C HIS A 3 -6.89 -20.43 -5.69
N GLY A 4 -7.80 -19.90 -6.52
CA GLY A 4 -7.48 -18.85 -7.50
C GLY A 4 -7.19 -17.50 -6.84
N LEU A 5 -7.97 -17.12 -5.83
CA LEU A 5 -7.73 -15.91 -5.03
C LEU A 5 -6.49 -16.03 -4.13
N SER A 6 -6.06 -17.24 -3.79
CA SER A 6 -4.79 -17.47 -3.08
C SER A 6 -3.56 -17.32 -3.96
N GLN A 7 -3.70 -17.48 -5.29
CA GLN A 7 -2.59 -17.33 -6.25
C GLN A 7 -2.52 -15.94 -6.90
N ALA A 8 -3.57 -15.12 -6.77
CA ALA A 8 -3.60 -13.77 -7.31
C ALA A 8 -2.47 -12.90 -6.72
N LEU A 9 -1.61 -12.36 -7.58
CA LEU A 9 -0.43 -11.58 -7.19
C LEU A 9 -0.73 -10.08 -7.14
N THR A 10 -1.75 -9.64 -7.86
CA THR A 10 -2.14 -8.23 -7.96
C THR A 10 -3.63 -8.04 -7.69
N ALA A 11 -4.02 -6.80 -7.36
CA ALA A 11 -5.42 -6.42 -7.24
C ALA A 11 -6.21 -6.64 -8.55
N GLU A 12 -5.55 -6.53 -9.70
CA GLU A 12 -6.13 -6.83 -11.02
C GLU A 12 -6.41 -8.33 -11.15
N ASP A 13 -5.48 -9.21 -10.76
CA ASP A 13 -5.69 -10.66 -10.76
C ASP A 13 -6.86 -11.07 -9.84
N VAL A 14 -6.97 -10.41 -8.68
CA VAL A 14 -8.09 -10.60 -7.76
C VAL A 14 -9.39 -10.19 -8.44
N ALA A 15 -9.43 -9.04 -9.10
CA ALA A 15 -10.61 -8.54 -9.80
C ALA A 15 -11.02 -9.45 -10.96
N ASP A 16 -10.09 -9.89 -11.80
CA ASP A 16 -10.35 -10.76 -12.93
C ASP A 16 -10.84 -12.14 -12.50
N THR A 17 -10.17 -12.74 -11.51
CA THR A 17 -10.59 -14.02 -10.93
C THR A 17 -12.01 -13.89 -10.35
N SER A 18 -12.25 -12.84 -9.56
CA SER A 18 -13.55 -12.61 -8.93
C SER A 18 -14.66 -12.41 -9.96
N ARG A 19 -14.42 -11.61 -11.01
CA ARG A 19 -15.35 -11.37 -12.12
C ARG A 19 -15.72 -12.67 -12.82
N HIS A 20 -14.74 -13.49 -13.17
CA HIS A 20 -14.97 -14.75 -13.88
C HIS A 20 -15.87 -15.70 -13.06
N PHE A 21 -15.60 -15.86 -11.78
CA PHE A 21 -16.41 -16.74 -10.94
C PHE A 21 -17.78 -16.18 -10.58
N LEU A 22 -17.90 -14.87 -10.31
CA LEU A 22 -19.20 -14.25 -10.02
C LEU A 22 -20.11 -14.23 -11.25
N SER A 23 -19.57 -13.91 -12.43
CA SER A 23 -20.36 -13.94 -13.68
C SER A 23 -20.87 -15.34 -14.00
N SER A 24 -20.04 -16.39 -13.85
CA SER A 24 -20.46 -17.78 -14.06
C SER A 24 -21.43 -18.29 -13.00
N SER A 25 -21.23 -17.95 -11.71
CA SER A 25 -22.10 -18.44 -10.63
C SER A 25 -23.47 -17.76 -10.62
N PHE A 26 -23.52 -16.44 -10.87
CA PHE A 26 -24.73 -15.63 -10.74
C PHE A 26 -25.37 -15.26 -12.08
N HIS A 27 -24.77 -15.64 -13.23
CA HIS A 27 -25.24 -15.23 -14.56
C HIS A 27 -25.47 -13.70 -14.62
N ALA A 28 -24.46 -12.97 -14.15
CA ALA A 28 -24.53 -11.56 -13.85
C ALA A 28 -23.35 -10.79 -14.45
N LYS A 29 -23.61 -9.54 -14.85
CA LYS A 29 -22.54 -8.58 -15.12
C LYS A 29 -21.95 -8.16 -13.78
N THR A 30 -20.63 -8.18 -13.68
CA THR A 30 -19.94 -7.78 -12.45
C THR A 30 -18.79 -6.85 -12.74
N VAL A 31 -18.63 -5.87 -11.86
CA VAL A 31 -17.53 -4.90 -11.89
C VAL A 31 -16.97 -4.78 -10.48
N LEU A 32 -15.64 -4.88 -10.37
CA LEU A 32 -14.94 -4.51 -9.15
C LEU A 32 -14.47 -3.07 -9.28
N MET A 33 -14.66 -2.27 -8.23
CA MET A 33 -14.14 -0.90 -8.15
C MET A 33 -13.18 -0.82 -6.98
N LEU A 34 -11.98 -0.29 -7.22
CA LEU A 34 -10.96 -0.11 -6.19
C LEU A 34 -10.61 1.37 -6.04
N PRO A 35 -10.35 1.83 -4.81
CA PRO A 35 -9.88 3.19 -4.57
C PRO A 35 -8.51 3.38 -5.22
N GLN A 36 -8.33 4.52 -5.87
CA GLN A 36 -7.04 5.00 -6.37
C GLN A 36 -6.40 5.92 -5.33
N GLU A 37 -5.14 6.31 -5.56
CA GLU A 37 -4.39 7.21 -4.66
C GLU A 37 -5.03 8.60 -4.52
N ASP A 38 -5.74 9.07 -5.55
CA ASP A 38 -6.51 10.31 -5.55
C ASP A 38 -7.88 10.18 -4.83
N GLY A 39 -8.17 8.99 -4.29
CA GLY A 39 -9.43 8.66 -3.64
C GLY A 39 -10.55 8.30 -4.61
N GLN A 40 -10.39 8.42 -5.93
CA GLN A 40 -11.41 8.04 -6.91
C GLN A 40 -11.62 6.52 -6.97
N LEU A 41 -12.85 6.08 -7.20
CA LEU A 41 -13.16 4.67 -7.38
C LEU A 41 -13.02 4.31 -8.85
N ARG A 42 -11.98 3.54 -9.18
CA ARG A 42 -11.75 3.10 -10.56
C ARG A 42 -12.30 1.71 -10.78
N GLN A 43 -13.03 1.54 -11.87
CA GLN A 43 -13.48 0.22 -12.32
C GLN A 43 -12.30 -0.61 -12.82
N MET A 44 -12.14 -1.80 -12.23
CA MET A 44 -11.21 -2.82 -12.67
C MET A 44 -11.79 -3.47 -13.93
N THR A 45 -11.35 -2.98 -15.08
CA THR A 45 -11.77 -3.49 -16.38
C THR A 45 -10.94 -4.72 -16.69
N GLY A 46 -11.60 -5.79 -17.12
CA GLY A 46 -10.92 -6.85 -17.86
C GLY A 46 -11.70 -7.16 -19.13
N GLN A 47 -11.04 -7.82 -20.07
CA GLN A 47 -11.37 -7.72 -21.50
C GLN A 47 -12.78 -8.19 -21.91
N ASP A 48 -13.51 -8.90 -21.04
CA ASP A 48 -14.83 -9.49 -21.35
C ASP A 48 -15.96 -9.14 -20.35
N GLY A 49 -15.80 -8.09 -19.55
CA GLY A 49 -16.85 -7.64 -18.62
C GLY A 49 -17.88 -6.77 -19.32
N GLY A 50 -19.11 -7.26 -19.53
CA GLY A 50 -20.22 -6.44 -20.04
C GLY A 50 -20.35 -5.12 -19.26
N MET A 51 -20.56 -4.01 -20.00
CA MET A 51 -20.54 -2.66 -19.45
C MET A 51 -21.69 -2.46 -18.43
N LEU A 52 -21.39 -2.63 -17.15
CA LEU A 52 -22.27 -2.26 -16.05
C LEU A 52 -21.98 -0.78 -15.73
N SER A 53 -22.94 0.09 -16.04
CA SER A 53 -22.84 1.50 -15.66
C SER A 53 -23.31 1.66 -14.22
N VAL A 54 -22.37 1.99 -13.33
CA VAL A 54 -22.64 2.28 -11.93
C VAL A 54 -22.55 3.79 -11.74
N ASP A 55 -23.58 4.39 -11.14
CA ASP A 55 -23.55 5.78 -10.73
C ASP A 55 -22.44 6.01 -9.68
N GLU A 56 -21.54 6.95 -9.98
CA GLU A 56 -20.37 7.25 -9.16
C GLU A 56 -20.75 7.74 -7.75
N ALA A 57 -21.81 8.53 -7.61
CA ALA A 57 -22.24 9.04 -6.32
C ALA A 57 -22.76 7.92 -5.42
N ILE A 58 -23.49 6.96 -5.99
CA ILE A 58 -23.97 5.77 -5.27
C ILE A 58 -22.79 4.88 -4.89
N ALA A 59 -21.86 4.64 -5.81
CA ALA A 59 -20.64 3.86 -5.56
C ALA A 59 -19.81 4.47 -4.43
N ARG A 60 -19.58 5.79 -4.49
CA ARG A 60 -18.87 6.55 -3.46
C ARG A 60 -19.53 6.40 -2.10
N TRP A 61 -20.84 6.66 -2.03
CA TRP A 61 -21.58 6.56 -0.76
C TRP A 61 -21.47 5.15 -0.16
N SER A 62 -21.64 4.11 -0.98
CA SER A 62 -21.59 2.71 -0.53
C SER A 62 -20.20 2.34 0.00
N TYR A 63 -19.15 2.82 -0.67
CA TYR A 63 -17.76 2.65 -0.25
C TYR A 63 -17.48 3.38 1.08
N ASP A 64 -17.82 4.67 1.17
CA ASP A 64 -17.54 5.52 2.33
C ASP A 64 -18.31 5.07 3.58
N LYS A 65 -19.57 4.64 3.41
CA LYS A 65 -20.40 4.12 4.51
C LYS A 65 -20.14 2.66 4.83
N GLY A 66 -19.48 1.92 3.93
CA GLY A 66 -19.30 0.48 4.04
C GLY A 66 -20.65 -0.26 4.13
N GLN A 67 -21.68 0.27 3.48
CA GLN A 67 -23.05 -0.28 3.46
C GLN A 67 -23.46 -0.67 2.04
N PRO A 68 -24.20 -1.78 1.86
CA PRO A 68 -24.70 -2.17 0.55
C PRO A 68 -25.78 -1.21 0.05
N ALA A 69 -25.85 -1.04 -1.27
CA ALA A 69 -26.84 -0.19 -1.94
C ALA A 69 -27.38 -0.88 -3.19
N GLY A 70 -28.51 -0.40 -3.70
CA GLY A 70 -29.12 -0.90 -4.93
C GLY A 70 -30.15 -2.00 -4.71
N ALA A 71 -30.41 -2.77 -5.76
CA ALA A 71 -31.45 -3.80 -5.78
C ALA A 71 -31.32 -4.75 -4.57
N GLY A 72 -32.42 -4.94 -3.83
CA GLY A 72 -32.46 -5.82 -2.66
C GLY A 72 -31.91 -5.23 -1.37
N THR A 73 -31.72 -3.92 -1.31
CA THR A 73 -31.24 -3.21 -0.11
C THR A 73 -32.19 -2.08 0.27
N ASP A 74 -32.05 -1.57 1.49
CA ASP A 74 -32.83 -0.41 1.96
C ASP A 74 -32.35 0.92 1.37
N THR A 75 -31.18 0.93 0.71
CA THR A 75 -30.60 2.14 0.13
C THR A 75 -30.68 2.11 -1.39
N LEU A 76 -31.46 3.02 -1.96
CA LEU A 76 -31.62 3.18 -3.41
C LEU A 76 -32.05 1.88 -4.13
N PRO A 77 -33.14 1.20 -3.73
CA PRO A 77 -33.56 -0.09 -4.30
C PRO A 77 -33.96 -0.03 -5.78
N GLY A 78 -34.10 1.16 -6.37
CA GLY A 78 -34.58 1.37 -7.74
C GLY A 78 -33.56 1.16 -8.85
N VAL A 79 -32.27 0.99 -8.54
CA VAL A 79 -31.25 0.71 -9.57
C VAL A 79 -31.19 -0.79 -9.90
N PRO A 80 -30.87 -1.17 -11.15
CA PRO A 80 -30.89 -2.57 -11.61
C PRO A 80 -29.67 -3.39 -11.16
N TYR A 81 -28.84 -2.87 -10.25
CA TYR A 81 -27.64 -3.52 -9.74
C TYR A 81 -27.59 -3.43 -8.22
N GLN A 82 -26.82 -4.33 -7.61
CA GLN A 82 -26.50 -4.27 -6.19
C GLN A 82 -25.01 -3.94 -6.01
N LEU A 83 -24.71 -3.07 -5.06
CA LEU A 83 -23.38 -2.67 -4.64
C LEU A 83 -23.06 -3.31 -3.29
N LEU A 84 -21.93 -4.00 -3.21
CA LEU A 84 -21.45 -4.70 -2.03
C LEU A 84 -20.04 -4.20 -1.67
N PRO A 85 -19.89 -3.50 -0.52
CA PRO A 85 -18.59 -3.12 0.00
C PRO A 85 -17.73 -4.33 0.30
N LEU A 86 -16.50 -4.30 -0.21
CA LEU A 86 -15.46 -5.30 0.02
C LEU A 86 -14.68 -4.90 1.28
N LYS A 87 -15.25 -5.17 2.44
CA LYS A 87 -14.71 -4.71 3.72
C LYS A 87 -14.22 -5.85 4.62
N THR A 88 -13.18 -5.57 5.39
CA THR A 88 -12.77 -6.36 6.54
C THR A 88 -13.21 -5.65 7.83
N SER A 89 -12.77 -6.12 9.00
CA SER A 89 -13.10 -5.48 10.28
C SER A 89 -12.53 -4.06 10.40
N GLN A 90 -11.50 -3.71 9.62
CA GLN A 90 -10.78 -2.43 9.76
C GLN A 90 -10.94 -1.49 8.57
N HIS A 91 -11.15 -2.00 7.36
CA HIS A 91 -11.07 -1.19 6.15
C HIS A 91 -11.99 -1.68 5.02
N THR A 92 -12.48 -0.75 4.21
CA THR A 92 -13.17 -1.05 2.94
C THR A 92 -12.15 -0.99 1.82
N PHE A 93 -11.84 -2.13 1.21
CA PHE A 93 -10.83 -2.23 0.15
C PHE A 93 -11.37 -1.90 -1.25
N GLY A 94 -12.69 -1.85 -1.41
CA GLY A 94 -13.33 -1.57 -2.68
C GLY A 94 -14.82 -1.87 -2.68
N LEU A 95 -15.39 -1.96 -3.87
CA LEU A 95 -16.81 -2.17 -4.10
C LEU A 95 -17.02 -3.22 -5.20
N LEU A 96 -17.90 -4.18 -4.96
CA LEU A 96 -18.39 -5.10 -5.97
C LEU A 96 -19.77 -4.64 -6.44
N ALA A 97 -19.91 -4.41 -7.74
CA ALA A 97 -21.18 -4.17 -8.39
C ALA A 97 -21.63 -5.44 -9.13
N ILE A 98 -22.90 -5.83 -8.97
CA ILE A 98 -23.48 -6.99 -9.61
C ILE A 98 -24.87 -6.68 -10.18
N GLU A 99 -25.06 -6.95 -11.46
CA GLU A 99 -26.34 -6.89 -12.18
C GLU A 99 -26.66 -8.29 -12.73
N PRO A 100 -27.48 -9.08 -12.03
CA PRO A 100 -27.93 -10.38 -12.52
C PRO A 100 -28.98 -10.22 -13.61
N THR A 101 -29.05 -11.21 -14.50
CA THR A 101 -30.09 -11.28 -15.53
C THR A 101 -31.50 -11.30 -14.92
N ASN A 102 -31.66 -11.84 -13.70
CA ASN A 102 -32.91 -11.84 -12.96
C ASN A 102 -32.70 -11.34 -11.52
N LEU A 103 -33.15 -10.11 -11.23
CA LEU A 103 -33.02 -9.47 -9.91
C LEU A 103 -33.57 -10.31 -8.74
N ARG A 104 -34.57 -11.16 -8.99
CA ARG A 104 -35.11 -12.05 -7.95
C ARG A 104 -34.07 -13.04 -7.41
N GLN A 105 -33.02 -13.35 -8.18
CA GLN A 105 -31.92 -14.21 -7.73
C GLN A 105 -31.18 -13.58 -6.54
N LEU A 106 -31.01 -12.25 -6.52
CA LEU A 106 -30.39 -11.54 -5.38
C LEU A 106 -31.30 -11.50 -4.14
N MET A 107 -32.59 -11.86 -4.26
CA MET A 107 -33.50 -11.93 -3.13
C MET A 107 -33.51 -13.32 -2.49
N VAL A 108 -32.89 -14.31 -3.12
CA VAL A 108 -32.83 -15.68 -2.59
C VAL A 108 -31.82 -15.70 -1.43
N PRO A 109 -32.20 -16.10 -0.20
CA PRO A 109 -31.31 -16.04 0.96
C PRO A 109 -30.01 -16.83 0.81
N GLU A 110 -30.03 -17.91 0.05
CA GLU A 110 -28.84 -18.72 -0.25
C GLU A 110 -27.88 -18.00 -1.20
N GLN A 111 -28.41 -17.32 -2.23
CA GLN A 111 -27.61 -16.50 -3.14
C GLN A 111 -27.03 -15.28 -2.44
N GLN A 112 -27.80 -14.64 -1.54
CA GLN A 112 -27.30 -13.55 -0.70
C GLN A 112 -26.15 -13.99 0.20
N ARG A 113 -26.28 -15.13 0.89
CA ARG A 113 -25.21 -15.69 1.74
C ARG A 113 -23.97 -16.05 0.94
N LEU A 114 -24.15 -16.62 -0.26
CA LEU A 114 -23.06 -16.92 -1.16
C LEU A 114 -22.33 -15.64 -1.62
N LEU A 115 -23.09 -14.61 -2.01
CA LEU A 115 -22.55 -13.33 -2.45
C LEU A 115 -21.83 -12.58 -1.32
N GLN A 116 -22.37 -12.62 -0.10
CA GLN A 116 -21.70 -12.09 1.09
C GLN A 116 -20.38 -12.81 1.37
N THR A 117 -20.37 -14.14 1.25
CA THR A 117 -19.16 -14.95 1.43
C THR A 117 -18.12 -14.58 0.37
N PHE A 118 -18.53 -14.39 -0.89
CA PHE A 118 -17.62 -13.90 -1.92
C PHE A 118 -17.08 -12.50 -1.62
N SER A 119 -17.92 -11.56 -1.19
CA SER A 119 -17.46 -10.22 -0.78
C SER A 119 -16.35 -10.31 0.27
N VAL A 120 -16.53 -11.14 1.31
CA VAL A 120 -15.53 -11.33 2.37
C VAL A 120 -14.24 -11.98 1.83
N LEU A 121 -14.35 -12.99 0.97
CA LEU A 121 -13.17 -13.65 0.38
C LEU A 121 -12.35 -12.69 -0.49
N ILE A 122 -13.03 -11.85 -1.29
CA ILE A 122 -12.40 -10.86 -2.15
C ILE A 122 -11.73 -9.78 -1.28
N ALA A 123 -12.45 -9.25 -0.28
CA ALA A 123 -11.90 -8.28 0.66
C ALA A 123 -10.64 -8.80 1.37
N SER A 124 -10.67 -10.06 1.84
CA SER A 124 -9.52 -10.69 2.47
C SER A 124 -8.35 -10.90 1.49
N ALA A 125 -8.62 -11.20 0.21
CA ALA A 125 -7.57 -11.29 -0.80
C ALA A 125 -6.90 -9.93 -1.06
N LEU A 126 -7.69 -8.85 -1.19
CA LEU A 126 -7.19 -7.49 -1.33
C LEU A 126 -6.37 -7.04 -0.11
N GLU A 127 -6.84 -7.35 1.09
CA GLU A 127 -6.14 -7.06 2.35
C GLU A 127 -4.77 -7.74 2.40
N ARG A 128 -4.70 -9.06 2.12
CA ARG A 128 -3.43 -9.80 2.07
C ARG A 128 -2.46 -9.19 1.06
N GLN A 129 -2.97 -8.82 -0.11
CA GLN A 129 -2.18 -8.20 -1.16
C GLN A 129 -1.60 -6.86 -0.67
N GLN A 130 -2.43 -6.01 -0.05
CA GLN A 130 -1.99 -4.71 0.47
C GLN A 130 -0.94 -4.87 1.57
N LEU A 131 -1.16 -5.78 2.52
CA LEU A 131 -0.20 -6.08 3.60
C LEU A 131 1.14 -6.59 3.05
N ALA A 132 1.11 -7.47 2.04
CA ALA A 132 2.32 -7.96 1.39
C ALA A 132 3.12 -6.83 0.72
N ARG A 133 2.44 -5.91 0.02
CA ARG A 133 3.09 -4.71 -0.57
C ARG A 133 3.72 -3.82 0.50
N SER A 134 3.00 -3.53 1.58
CA SER A 134 3.51 -2.71 2.68
C SER A 134 4.73 -3.34 3.35
N ALA A 135 4.72 -4.67 3.57
CA ALA A 135 5.84 -5.39 4.15
C ALA A 135 7.08 -5.37 3.23
N ALA A 136 6.89 -5.56 1.92
CA ALA A 136 7.98 -5.48 0.94
C ALA A 136 8.61 -4.08 0.91
N GLN A 137 7.78 -3.02 0.93
CA GLN A 137 8.28 -1.65 0.94
C GLN A 137 9.06 -1.32 2.22
N ALA A 138 8.54 -1.68 3.39
CA ALA A 138 9.22 -1.46 4.67
C ALA A 138 10.58 -2.16 4.74
N ARG A 139 10.70 -3.35 4.11
CA ARG A 139 11.96 -4.06 4.00
C ARG A 139 12.97 -3.32 3.12
N LEU A 140 12.54 -2.84 1.95
CA LEU A 140 13.39 -2.04 1.05
C LEU A 140 13.89 -0.77 1.72
N ASP A 141 13.04 -0.07 2.48
CA ASP A 141 13.41 1.14 3.19
C ASP A 141 14.44 0.85 4.30
N THR A 142 14.26 -0.27 5.02
CA THR A 142 15.22 -0.74 6.04
C THR A 142 16.57 -1.08 5.43
N GLU A 143 16.59 -1.82 4.31
CA GLU A 143 17.82 -2.20 3.59
C GLU A 143 18.55 -0.95 3.07
N ARG A 144 17.80 0.04 2.55
CA ARG A 144 18.34 1.32 2.11
C ARG A 144 19.01 2.09 3.24
N GLU A 145 18.37 2.17 4.41
CA GLU A 145 18.91 2.88 5.56
C GLU A 145 20.14 2.19 6.15
N GLN A 146 20.15 0.85 6.18
CA GLN A 146 21.32 0.06 6.58
C GLN A 146 22.51 0.28 5.65
N LEU A 147 22.27 0.29 4.34
CA LEU A 147 23.32 0.55 3.35
C LEU A 147 23.89 1.98 3.52
N ARG A 148 23.01 2.97 3.65
CA ARG A 148 23.39 4.36 3.91
C ARG A 148 24.29 4.48 5.16
N ASN A 149 23.87 3.88 6.27
CA ASN A 149 24.62 3.96 7.52
C ASN A 149 25.97 3.23 7.44
N SER A 150 26.02 2.08 6.77
CA SER A 150 27.27 1.35 6.54
C SER A 150 28.26 2.16 5.70
N LEU A 151 27.78 2.81 4.63
CA LEU A 151 28.61 3.68 3.78
C LEU A 151 29.13 4.90 4.55
N LEU A 152 28.29 5.56 5.35
CA LEU A 152 28.70 6.69 6.19
C LEU A 152 29.75 6.29 7.23
N ALA A 153 29.61 5.09 7.82
CA ALA A 153 30.57 4.57 8.79
C ALA A 153 31.93 4.26 8.13
N ALA A 154 31.93 3.60 6.96
CA ALA A 154 33.15 3.31 6.22
C ALA A 154 33.90 4.58 5.82
N LEU A 155 33.19 5.56 5.23
CA LEU A 155 33.78 6.86 4.87
C LEU A 155 34.34 7.59 6.09
N SER A 156 33.63 7.58 7.23
CA SER A 156 34.10 8.23 8.45
C SER A 156 35.38 7.60 9.00
N HIS A 157 35.49 6.27 8.94
CA HIS A 157 36.69 5.54 9.34
C HIS A 157 37.88 5.90 8.42
N ASP A 158 37.66 5.88 7.11
CA ASP A 158 38.72 6.10 6.13
C ASP A 158 39.22 7.56 6.11
N LEU A 159 38.37 8.51 6.50
CA LEU A 159 38.76 9.92 6.68
C LEU A 159 39.45 10.18 8.02
N ARG A 160 39.12 9.43 9.08
CA ARG A 160 39.70 9.63 10.42
C ARG A 160 41.21 9.43 10.43
N THR A 161 41.70 8.39 9.76
CA THR A 161 43.12 8.06 9.71
C THR A 161 43.98 9.17 9.10
N PRO A 162 43.74 9.65 7.86
CA PRO A 162 44.53 10.73 7.27
C PRO A 162 44.35 12.06 8.03
N LEU A 163 43.16 12.36 8.54
CA LEU A 163 42.94 13.57 9.35
C LEU A 163 43.74 13.54 10.66
N THR A 164 43.81 12.39 11.32
CA THR A 164 44.60 12.23 12.55
C THR A 164 46.10 12.43 12.27
N VAL A 165 46.59 11.90 11.15
CA VAL A 165 47.99 12.11 10.71
C VAL A 165 48.27 13.58 10.42
N LEU A 166 47.39 14.26 9.67
CA LEU A 166 47.53 15.68 9.35
C LEU A 166 47.51 16.55 10.62
N PHE A 167 46.63 16.25 11.57
CA PHE A 167 46.57 16.96 12.85
C PHE A 167 47.86 16.76 13.67
N GLY A 168 48.38 15.54 13.74
CA GLY A 168 49.64 15.25 14.44
C GLY A 168 50.83 15.99 13.82
N GLN A 169 50.91 16.05 12.49
CA GLN A 169 51.97 16.83 11.80
C GLN A 169 51.85 18.33 12.07
N ALA A 170 50.63 18.87 12.08
CA ALA A 170 50.39 20.26 12.41
C ALA A 170 50.78 20.59 13.87
N GLU A 171 50.49 19.69 14.81
CA GLU A 171 50.91 19.85 16.22
C GLU A 171 52.44 19.87 16.36
N ILE A 172 53.15 18.95 15.70
CA ILE A 172 54.63 18.92 15.70
C ILE A 172 55.20 20.24 15.17
N LEU A 173 54.72 20.71 14.01
CA LEU A 173 55.12 21.99 13.44
C LEU A 173 54.90 23.15 14.44
N THR A 174 53.75 23.18 15.13
CA THR A 174 53.48 24.23 16.12
C THR A 174 54.38 24.15 17.35
N LEU A 175 54.77 22.95 17.79
CA LEU A 175 55.71 22.74 18.90
C LEU A 175 57.12 23.20 18.53
N ASP A 176 57.60 22.85 17.34
CA ASP A 176 58.91 23.29 16.83
C ASP A 176 58.96 24.82 16.71
N LEU A 177 57.94 25.44 16.12
CA LEU A 177 57.79 26.89 16.02
C LEU A 177 57.82 27.58 17.40
N ALA A 178 57.23 26.97 18.43
CA ALA A 178 57.24 27.48 19.79
C ALA A 178 58.61 27.33 20.47
N ALA A 179 59.30 26.21 20.24
CA ALA A 179 60.64 25.96 20.75
C ALA A 179 61.69 26.93 20.16
N GLU A 180 61.52 27.32 18.89
CA GLU A 180 62.39 28.27 18.20
C GLU A 180 62.10 29.75 18.54
N GLY A 181 61.12 30.02 19.41
CA GLY A 181 60.75 31.40 19.78
C GLY A 181 60.16 32.22 18.63
N SER A 182 59.61 31.55 17.61
CA SER A 182 59.06 32.19 16.42
C SER A 182 57.90 33.11 16.76
N LYS A 183 57.84 34.29 16.12
CA LYS A 183 56.69 35.22 16.18
C LYS A 183 55.37 34.61 15.70
N HIS A 184 55.40 33.43 15.06
CA HIS A 184 54.23 32.71 14.57
C HIS A 184 53.79 31.55 15.48
N ALA A 185 54.47 31.33 16.62
CA ALA A 185 54.05 30.34 17.60
C ALA A 185 52.65 30.71 18.13
N ARG A 186 51.64 29.93 17.71
CA ARG A 186 50.26 30.17 18.13
C ARG A 186 50.15 29.82 19.61
N ARG A 187 49.91 30.83 20.45
CA ARG A 187 49.70 30.69 21.90
C ARG A 187 48.60 29.63 22.14
N PRO A 188 48.86 28.53 22.87
CA PRO A 188 47.91 27.44 22.97
C PRO A 188 46.62 27.93 23.63
N ALA A 189 45.51 27.83 22.90
CA ALA A 189 44.17 28.01 23.47
C ALA A 189 43.96 26.89 24.49
N ARG A 190 43.72 27.28 25.75
CA ARG A 190 43.45 26.37 26.86
C ARG A 190 42.41 25.32 26.47
N SER A 191 42.83 24.07 26.60
CA SER A 191 42.03 22.85 26.83
C SER A 191 40.51 23.04 26.85
N VAL A 192 39.81 22.47 25.87
CA VAL A 192 38.46 21.95 26.11
C VAL A 192 38.63 20.49 26.52
N SER A 193 38.50 20.25 27.82
CA SER A 193 38.38 18.93 28.41
C SER A 193 37.29 18.13 27.73
N ARG A 194 37.59 16.85 27.51
CA ARG A 194 36.63 15.80 27.15
C ARG A 194 35.44 15.77 28.11
N CYS A 195 34.25 15.67 27.56
CA CYS A 195 33.21 14.72 27.99
C CYS A 195 32.60 14.14 26.72
#